data_AF-A0A652KQP4-F1
#
_entry.id   AF-A0A652KQP4-F1
#
_cell.length_a   1.000
_cell.length_b   1.000
_cell.length_c   1.000
_cell.angle_alpha   90.00
_cell.angle_beta   90.00
_cell.angle_gamma   90.00
#
_symmetry.space_group_name_H-M   'P 1'
#
loop_
_entity.id
_entity.type
_entity.pdbx_description
1 polymer ?
#
loop_
_entity_poly.entity_id
_entity_poly.type
_entity_poly.pdbx_seq_one_letter_code
_entity_poly.pdbx_strand_id
1 'polypeptide(L)' 'GPGLLPVVLLPGLEVVLERNAARSGNRRLSDEEVARIHGRMAGWYGSGLPIIDNSTYDVETTARVLDDVLARSIASPPAW' A
#
# COMPACT_ATOMS: atom_id res chain seq x y z
N GLY A 1 7.85 -2.90 15.85
CA GLY A 1 8.24 -3.75 16.99
C GLY A 1 8.94 -4.98 16.47
N PRO A 2 9.83 -5.62 17.25
CA PRO A 2 10.39 -6.91 16.89
C PRO A 2 9.25 -7.92 16.63
N GLY A 3 9.29 -8.62 15.49
CA GLY A 3 8.26 -9.57 15.06
C GLY A 3 7.15 -9.00 14.15
N LEU A 4 7.21 -7.73 13.73
CA LEU A 4 6.28 -7.21 12.71
C LEU A 4 6.74 -7.58 11.30
N LEU A 5 5.82 -8.08 10.47
CA LEU A 5 6.01 -8.31 9.04
C LEU A 5 5.43 -7.13 8.25
N PRO A 6 6.25 -6.18 7.78
CA PRO A 6 5.77 -5.05 7.00
C PRO A 6 5.26 -5.49 5.62
N VAL A 7 4.12 -4.94 5.21
CA VAL A 7 3.55 -5.08 3.87
C VAL A 7 3.13 -3.68 3.40
N VAL A 8 3.45 -3.34 2.15
CA VAL A 8 3.13 -2.04 1.56
C VAL A 8 1.92 -2.18 0.64
N LEU A 9 0.85 -1.42 0.90
CA LEU A 9 -0.21 -1.22 -0.09
C LEU A 9 0.18 -0.05 -0.99
N LEU A 10 0.31 -0.31 -2.29
CA LEU A 10 0.77 0.69 -3.26
C LEU A 10 -0.15 0.73 -4.48
N PRO A 11 -1.38 1.25 -4.35
CA PRO A 11 -2.27 1.47 -5.48
C PRO A 11 -1.71 2.52 -6.45
N GLY A 12 -2.17 2.46 -7.70
CA GLY A 12 -1.84 3.43 -8.74
C GLY A 12 -2.30 4.85 -8.38
N LEU A 13 -1.55 5.86 -8.85
CA LEU A 13 -1.79 7.26 -8.52
C LEU A 13 -3.22 7.71 -8.89
N GLU A 14 -3.73 7.30 -10.04
CA GLU A 14 -5.08 7.62 -10.50
C GLU A 14 -6.16 7.19 -9.49
N VAL A 15 -6.09 5.94 -9.04
CA VAL A 15 -7.03 5.40 -8.03
C VAL A 15 -6.91 6.13 -6.70
N VAL A 16 -5.69 6.51 -6.29
CA VAL A 16 -5.49 7.27 -5.06
C VAL A 16 -6.09 8.67 -5.18
N LEU A 17 -5.93 9.34 -6.32
CA LEU A 17 -6.52 10.65 -6.59
C LEU A 17 -8.04 10.58 -6.58
N GLU A 18 -8.64 9.59 -7.24
CA GLU A 18 -10.09 9.37 -7.24
C GLU A 18 -10.64 9.16 -5.82
N ARG A 19 -10.02 8.25 -5.04
CA ARG A 19 -10.41 7.99 -3.64
C ARG A 19 -10.22 9.20 -2.74
N ASN A 20 -9.17 10.00 -2.95
CA ASN A 20 -8.96 11.26 -2.24
C ASN A 20 -10.01 12.30 -2.61
N ALA A 21 -10.41 12.35 -3.89
CA ALA A 21 -11.42 13.28 -4.36
C ALA A 21 -12.80 13.03 -3.72
N ALA A 22 -13.11 11.78 -3.39
CA ALA A 22 -14.32 11.41 -2.65
C ALA A 22 -14.30 11.82 -1.15
N ARG A 23 -13.15 12.26 -0.61
CA ARG A 23 -13.04 12.71 0.79
C ARG A 23 -13.48 14.17 0.95
N SER A 24 -13.82 14.53 2.18
CA SER A 24 -14.24 15.87 2.57
C SER A 24 -13.54 16.35 3.85
N GLY A 25 -13.54 17.68 4.04
CA GLY A 25 -12.88 18.34 5.17
C GLY A 25 -11.38 18.07 5.23
N ASN A 26 -10.81 18.04 6.43
CA ASN A 26 -9.37 17.85 6.66
C ASN A 26 -8.82 16.49 6.19
N ARG A 27 -9.69 15.57 5.75
CA ARG A 27 -9.28 14.27 5.18
C ARG A 27 -9.03 14.33 3.68
N ARG A 28 -9.43 15.42 3.00
CA ARG A 28 -9.15 15.64 1.58
C ARG A 28 -7.86 16.46 1.44
N LEU A 29 -6.83 15.84 0.88
CA LEU A 29 -5.59 16.53 0.52
C LEU A 29 -5.71 17.14 -0.88
N SER A 30 -4.80 18.05 -1.24
CA SER A 30 -4.69 18.50 -2.63
C SER A 30 -4.13 17.39 -3.52
N ASP A 31 -4.48 17.39 -4.80
CA ASP A 31 -4.00 16.39 -5.76
C ASP A 31 -2.46 16.43 -5.89
N GLU A 32 -1.87 17.64 -5.81
CA GLU A 32 -0.41 17.83 -5.77
C GLU A 32 0.23 17.16 -4.54
N GLU A 33 -0.38 17.31 -3.36
CA GLU A 33 0.13 16.69 -2.15
C GLU A 33 0.02 15.17 -2.21
N VAL A 34 -1.08 14.65 -2.74
CA VAL A 34 -1.27 13.21 -2.98
C VAL A 34 -0.21 12.68 -3.94
N ALA A 35 0.00 13.34 -5.07
CA ALA A 35 1.02 12.96 -6.05
C ALA A 35 2.43 12.99 -5.46
N ARG A 36 2.75 14.00 -4.64
CA ARG A 36 4.03 14.11 -3.93
C ARG A 36 4.23 12.97 -2.92
N ILE A 37 3.20 12.59 -2.18
CA ILE A 37 3.25 11.45 -1.24
C ILE A 37 3.47 10.16 -2.02
N HIS A 38 2.69 9.93 -3.09
CA HIS A 38 2.79 8.75 -3.94
C HIS A 38 4.17 8.61 -4.59
N GLY A 39 4.72 9.71 -5.13
CA GLY A 39 6.07 9.74 -5.70
C GLY A 39 7.16 9.37 -4.69
N ARG A 40 7.04 9.76 -3.41
CA ARG A 40 7.97 9.30 -2.36
C ARG A 40 7.79 7.81 -2.05
N MET A 41 6.57 7.30 -2.12
CA MET A 41 6.29 5.87 -1.92
C MET A 41 6.85 5.00 -3.05
N ALA A 42 7.13 5.54 -4.24
CA ALA A 42 7.82 4.80 -5.29
C ALA A 42 9.20 4.28 -4.83
N GLY A 43 9.82 4.91 -3.83
CA GLY A 43 11.06 4.43 -3.20
C GLY A 43 10.93 3.08 -2.46
N TRP A 44 9.70 2.59 -2.24
CA TRP A 44 9.49 1.24 -1.71
C TRP A 44 9.75 0.15 -2.74
N TYR A 45 9.64 0.44 -4.04
CA TYR A 45 10.06 -0.50 -5.07
C TYR A 45 11.56 -0.79 -4.91
N GLY A 46 11.92 -2.08 -4.85
CA GLY A 46 13.30 -2.52 -4.62
C GLY A 46 13.74 -2.58 -3.15
N SER A 47 12.86 -2.23 -2.18
CA SER A 47 13.17 -2.33 -0.74
C SER A 47 13.22 -3.78 -0.21
N GLY A 48 12.81 -4.77 -1.01
CA GLY A 48 12.64 -6.15 -0.58
C GLY A 48 11.37 -6.41 0.24
N LEU A 49 10.58 -5.37 0.54
CA LEU A 49 9.28 -5.51 1.19
C LEU A 49 8.23 -6.10 0.23
N PRO A 50 7.30 -6.93 0.72
CA PRO A 50 6.12 -7.29 -0.04
C PRO A 50 5.27 -6.05 -0.37
N ILE A 51 4.95 -5.89 -1.66
CA ILE A 51 4.10 -4.82 -2.16
C ILE A 51 2.83 -5.45 -2.73
N ILE A 52 1.67 -4.92 -2.33
CA ILE A 52 0.36 -5.27 -2.88
C ILE A 52 -0.16 -4.04 -3.63
N ASP A 53 -0.33 -4.17 -4.94
CA ASP A 53 -1.20 -3.26 -5.68
C ASP A 53 -2.65 -3.67 -5.42
N ASN A 54 -3.40 -2.82 -4.72
CA ASN A 54 -4.81 -3.02 -4.41
C ASN A 54 -5.72 -1.99 -5.13
N SER A 55 -5.28 -1.51 -6.30
CA SER A 55 -6.02 -0.54 -7.10
C SER A 55 -7.44 -1.01 -7.42
N THR A 56 -7.60 -2.29 -7.77
CA THR A 56 -8.87 -2.89 -8.20
C THR A 56 -9.53 -3.77 -7.13
N TYR A 57 -8.90 -3.92 -5.97
CA TYR A 57 -9.41 -4.80 -4.91
C TYR A 57 -10.36 -4.04 -4.00
N ASP A 58 -11.42 -4.74 -3.59
CA ASP A 58 -12.19 -4.36 -2.43
C ASP A 58 -11.44 -4.71 -1.13
N VAL A 59 -12.06 -4.38 0.01
CA VAL A 59 -11.46 -4.60 1.33
C VAL A 59 -11.28 -6.10 1.60
N GLU A 60 -12.28 -6.92 1.26
CA GLU A 60 -12.24 -8.37 1.52
C GLU A 60 -11.14 -9.05 0.71
N THR A 61 -11.01 -8.72 -0.57
CA THR A 61 -9.96 -9.24 -1.45
C THR A 61 -8.58 -8.75 -1.02
N THR A 62 -8.45 -7.48 -0.64
CA THR A 62 -7.19 -6.96 -0.08
C THR A 62 -6.78 -7.72 1.18
N ALA A 63 -7.73 -8.05 2.06
CA ALA A 63 -7.47 -8.82 3.29
C ALA A 63 -6.99 -10.24 2.97
N ARG A 64 -7.67 -10.94 2.04
CA ARG A 64 -7.25 -12.28 1.62
C ARG A 64 -5.83 -12.27 1.02
N VAL A 65 -5.52 -11.30 0.16
CA VAL A 65 -4.17 -11.16 -0.42
C VAL A 65 -3.13 -10.82 0.64
N LEU A 66 -3.49 -10.01 1.65
CA LEU A 66 -2.62 -9.72 2.78
C LEU A 66 -2.30 -10.99 3.57
N ASP A 67 -3.29 -11.83 3.88
CA ASP A 67 -3.10 -13.10 4.59
C ASP A 67 -2.15 -14.03 3.81
N ASP A 68 -2.34 -14.13 2.48
CA ASP A 68 -1.47 -14.91 1.60
C ASP A 68 -0.01 -14.41 1.60
N VAL A 69 0.19 -13.09 1.59
CA VAL A 69 1.53 -12.48 1.66
C VAL A 69 2.17 -12.78 3.01
N LEU A 70 1.43 -12.60 4.11
CA LEU A 70 1.93 -12.85 5.46
C LEU A 70 2.30 -14.33 5.65
N ALA A 71 1.48 -15.26 5.18
CA ALA A 71 1.76 -16.69 5.26
C ALA A 71 3.08 -17.06 4.55
N ARG A 72 3.33 -16.49 3.37
CA ARG A 72 4.61 -16.68 2.65
C ARG A 72 5.80 -16.07 3.39
N SER A 73 5.64 -14.86 3.92
CA SER A 73 6.70 -14.19 4.69
C SER A 73 7.03 -14.90 6.00
N ILE A 74 6.07 -15.59 6.63
CA ILE A 74 6.32 -16.43 7.80
C ILE A 74 7.08 -17.71 7.40
N ALA A 75 6.68 -18.35 6.30
CA ALA A 75 7.31 -19.58 5.82
C ALA A 75 8.75 -19.37 5.32
N SER A 76 9.02 -18.20 4.73
CA SER A 76 10.34 -17.80 4.27
C SER A 76 10.62 -16.35 4.69
N PRO A 77 11.09 -16.12 5.93
CA PRO A 77 11.39 -14.80 6.45
C PRO A 77 12.34 -14.04 5.52
N PRO A 78 12.00 -12.81 5.09
CA PRO A 78 12.89 -12.06 4.23
C PRO A 78 14.12 -11.57 5.01
N ALA A 79 15.26 -11.44 4.32
CA ALA A 79 16.57 -11.16 4.92
C ALA A 79 16.92 -9.67 5.06
N TRP A 80 15.92 -8.78 5.10
CA TRP A 80 16.11 -7.33 5.14
C TRP A 80 16.75 -6.84 6.44
#